data_AF-A0A455U5R3-F1
#
_entry.id   AF-A0A455U5R3-F1
#
_cell.length_a   1.000
_cell.length_b   1.000
_cell.length_c   1.000
_cell.angle_alpha   90.00
_cell.angle_beta   90.00
_cell.angle_gamma   90.00
#
_symmetry.space_group_name_H-M   'P 1'
#
loop_
_entity.id
_entity.type
_entity.pdbx_description
1 polymer ?
#
loop_
_entity_poly.entity_id
_entity_poly.type
_entity_poly.pdbx_seq_one_letter_code
_entity_poly.pdbx_strand_id
1 'polypeptide(L)'
;MMPSLAYEPENSDALGFGFRVGFLGTLHMEIVQERLEREYDIDLLTTAPTVVYELAMKNGDVQYVSNPSKLPDMADVDEMREPVVRASILVPQEYVGNVITECEQRRGTQLDMQFLGNQIQLAYELPMSEVVMDFFDRLKSISKGYASLEYNFERFEEAKLVRLDVLINGDKVDALAVIIHRDHAHQRGRLLVEK
;
A
#
# COMPACT_ATOMS: atom_id res chain seq x y z
N MET A 1 8.54 -1.36 23.28
CA MET A 1 7.16 -1.01 22.88
C MET A 1 7.28 0.24 22.01
N MET A 2 7.30 0.08 20.68
CA MET A 2 7.29 1.24 19.79
C MET A 2 5.93 1.93 19.95
N PRO A 3 5.87 3.27 20.08
CA PRO A 3 4.59 3.97 20.14
C PRO A 3 3.77 3.63 18.89
N SER A 4 2.47 3.38 19.05
CA SER A 4 1.56 2.96 17.97
C SER A 4 1.39 4.00 16.86
N LEU A 5 1.83 5.24 17.12
CA LEU A 5 1.82 6.37 16.21
C LEU A 5 3.25 6.93 16.12
N ALA A 6 3.86 6.86 14.94
CA ALA A 6 5.13 7.50 14.64
C ALA A 6 4.87 8.65 13.68
N TYR A 7 5.47 9.82 13.90
CA TYR A 7 5.32 10.94 12.98
C TYR A 7 6.64 11.69 12.76
N GLU A 8 6.85 12.17 11.54
CA GLU A 8 7.97 13.02 11.15
C GLU A 8 7.44 14.27 10.42
N PRO A 9 7.96 15.47 10.70
CA PRO A 9 7.61 16.66 9.91
C PRO A 9 8.03 16.46 8.46
N GLU A 10 7.14 16.78 7.52
CA GLU A 10 7.42 16.70 6.09
C GLU A 10 6.92 17.98 5.41
N ASN A 11 7.72 18.52 4.48
CA ASN A 11 7.31 19.65 3.67
C ASN A 11 7.04 19.15 2.25
N SER A 12 5.82 19.34 1.77
CA SER A 12 5.40 18.99 0.42
C SER A 12 5.39 20.25 -0.44
N ASP A 13 5.95 20.18 -1.64
CA ASP A 13 5.94 21.30 -2.58
C ASP A 13 4.50 21.69 -3.00
N ALA A 14 3.56 20.74 -2.97
CA ALA A 14 2.17 20.97 -3.37
C ALA A 14 1.24 21.31 -2.20
N LEU A 15 1.44 20.69 -1.04
CA LEU A 15 0.52 20.80 0.11
C LEU A 15 1.08 21.65 1.26
N GLY A 16 2.34 22.08 1.16
CA GLY A 16 3.03 22.82 2.21
C GLY A 16 3.45 21.93 3.39
N PHE A 17 3.50 22.52 4.57
CA PHE A 17 3.96 21.86 5.77
C PHE A 17 2.93 20.85 6.29
N GLY A 18 3.39 19.65 6.61
CA GLY A 18 2.57 18.61 7.21
C GLY A 18 3.40 17.62 8.03
N PHE A 19 2.77 16.48 8.33
CA PHE A 19 3.40 15.38 9.02
C PHE A 19 3.20 14.12 8.21
N ARG A 20 4.27 13.33 8.07
CA ARG A 20 4.13 11.94 7.72
C ARG A 20 3.88 11.16 8.98
N VAL A 21 2.81 10.36 8.97
CA VAL A 21 2.40 9.57 10.13
C VAL A 21 2.35 8.10 9.72
N GLY A 22 3.05 7.26 10.47
CA GLY A 22 3.00 5.81 10.34
C GLY A 22 1.84 5.24 11.15
N PHE A 23 1.04 4.39 10.51
CA PHE A 23 -0.11 3.72 11.12
C PHE A 23 0.05 2.20 11.05
N LEU A 24 -0.63 1.49 11.94
CA LEU A 24 -0.68 0.03 11.94
C LEU A 24 -1.57 -0.56 10.82
N GLY A 25 -2.31 0.29 10.10
CA GLY A 25 -3.22 -0.09 9.02
C GLY A 25 -4.19 1.04 8.70
N THR A 26 -5.02 0.85 7.66
CA THR A 26 -6.00 1.84 7.19
C THR A 26 -7.04 2.20 8.25
N LEU A 27 -7.58 1.22 8.99
CA LEU A 27 -8.52 1.50 10.08
C LEU A 27 -7.90 2.33 11.20
N HIS A 28 -6.62 2.07 11.55
CA HIS A 28 -5.93 2.87 12.56
C HIS A 28 -5.75 4.32 12.09
N MET A 29 -5.46 4.52 10.79
CA MET A 29 -5.41 5.84 10.18
C MET A 29 -6.77 6.56 10.25
N GLU A 30 -7.87 5.91 9.86
CA GLU A 30 -9.21 6.49 9.90
C GLU A 30 -9.64 6.91 11.30
N ILE A 31 -9.40 6.06 12.31
CA ILE A 31 -9.72 6.38 13.71
C ILE A 31 -8.90 7.58 14.19
N VAL A 32 -7.61 7.64 13.87
CA VAL A 32 -6.75 8.77 14.29
C VAL A 32 -7.17 10.06 13.58
N GLN A 33 -7.50 10.00 12.29
CA GLN A 33 -7.99 11.14 11.53
C GLN A 33 -9.30 11.68 12.11
N GLU A 34 -10.31 10.82 12.31
CA GLU A 34 -11.62 11.21 12.85
C GLU A 34 -11.50 11.83 14.24
N ARG A 35 -10.59 11.31 15.07
CA ARG A 35 -10.31 11.89 16.39
C ARG A 35 -9.66 13.26 16.28
N LEU A 36 -8.69 13.46 15.39
CA LEU A 36 -8.04 14.76 15.22
C LEU A 36 -9.02 15.83 14.73
N GLU A 37 -9.86 15.49 13.75
CA GLU A 37 -10.88 16.41 13.22
C GLU A 37 -11.93 16.76 14.29
N ARG A 38 -12.43 15.77 15.05
CA ARG A 38 -13.50 16.00 16.04
C ARG A 38 -13.04 16.56 17.38
N GLU A 39 -11.92 16.08 17.92
CA GLU A 39 -11.46 16.48 19.25
C GLU A 39 -10.72 17.82 19.22
N TYR A 40 -10.10 18.17 18.09
CA TYR A 40 -9.24 19.35 17.98
C TYR A 40 -9.69 20.38 16.94
N ASP A 41 -10.78 20.14 16.21
CA ASP A 41 -11.33 21.06 15.18
C ASP A 41 -10.28 21.43 14.11
N ILE A 42 -9.50 20.43 13.69
CA ILE A 42 -8.45 20.57 12.68
C ILE A 42 -8.92 19.93 11.38
N ASP A 43 -9.08 20.75 10.33
CA ASP A 43 -9.28 20.25 8.97
C ASP A 43 -7.98 19.62 8.45
N LEU A 44 -8.00 18.31 8.18
CA LEU A 44 -6.85 17.55 7.71
C LEU A 44 -6.99 17.20 6.22
N LEU A 45 -5.91 17.41 5.47
CA LEU A 45 -5.75 16.85 4.12
C LEU A 45 -4.85 15.62 4.21
N THR A 46 -5.42 14.44 3.98
CA THR A 46 -4.66 13.18 3.95
C THR A 46 -4.28 12.81 2.51
N THR A 47 -3.04 12.35 2.34
CA THR A 47 -2.57 11.80 1.06
C THR A 47 -2.82 10.29 1.02
N ALA A 48 -2.76 9.71 -0.17
CA ALA A 48 -2.87 8.26 -0.30
C ALA A 48 -1.79 7.56 0.55
N PRO A 49 -2.14 6.51 1.31
CA PRO A 49 -1.17 5.78 2.10
C PRO A 49 -0.09 5.18 1.19
N THR A 50 1.16 5.24 1.65
CA THR A 50 2.31 4.68 0.94
C THR A 50 2.99 3.64 1.81
N VAL A 51 3.77 2.75 1.17
CA VAL A 51 4.58 1.76 1.86
C VAL A 51 6.06 2.15 1.76
N VAL A 52 6.86 1.62 2.68
CA VAL A 52 8.32 1.75 2.63
C VAL A 52 8.85 0.65 1.71
N TYR A 53 9.62 1.01 0.70
CA TYR A 53 10.37 0.10 -0.16
C TYR A 53 11.81 -0.06 0.34
N GLU A 54 12.42 -1.20 0.04
CA GLU A 54 13.83 -1.48 0.33
C GLU A 54 14.61 -1.48 -0.98
N LEU A 55 15.72 -0.74 -1.04
CA LEU A 55 16.63 -0.68 -2.18
C LEU A 55 17.94 -1.33 -1.78
N ALA A 56 18.32 -2.40 -2.48
CA ALA A 56 19.66 -2.94 -2.37
C ALA A 56 20.54 -2.19 -3.36
N MET A 57 21.57 -1.53 -2.85
CA MET A 57 22.49 -0.71 -3.62
C MET A 57 23.67 -1.56 -4.13
N LYS A 58 24.27 -1.19 -5.26
CA LYS A 58 25.41 -1.92 -5.84
C LYS A 58 26.65 -1.93 -4.95
N ASN A 59 26.76 -0.98 -4.02
CA ASN A 59 27.84 -0.93 -3.04
C ASN A 59 27.62 -1.88 -1.84
N GLY A 60 26.48 -2.58 -1.79
CA GLY A 60 26.08 -3.48 -0.70
C GLY A 60 25.27 -2.83 0.41
N ASP A 61 25.03 -1.51 0.35
CA ASP A 61 24.18 -0.81 1.31
C ASP A 61 22.69 -1.08 1.03
N VAL A 62 21.87 -0.92 2.07
CA VAL A 62 20.41 -1.02 1.97
C VAL A 62 19.79 0.32 2.35
N GLN A 63 18.95 0.86 1.46
CA GLN A 63 18.23 2.11 1.68
C GLN A 63 16.72 1.88 1.72
N TYR A 64 16.05 2.50 2.70
CA TYR A 64 14.59 2.46 2.80
C TYR A 64 13.98 3.74 2.22
N VAL A 65 13.00 3.59 1.32
CA VAL A 65 12.37 4.72 0.62
C VAL A 65 10.85 4.61 0.66
N SER A 66 10.21 5.60 1.28
CA SER A 66 8.75 5.78 1.27
C SER A 66 8.27 6.90 0.35
N ASN A 67 9.16 7.83 -0.01
CA ASN A 67 8.84 8.95 -0.91
C ASN A 67 9.49 8.70 -2.29
N PRO A 68 8.70 8.64 -3.38
CA PRO A 68 9.23 8.50 -4.73
C PRO A 68 10.24 9.58 -5.14
N SER A 69 10.13 10.80 -4.59
CA SER A 69 11.09 11.89 -4.81
C SER A 69 12.45 11.65 -4.15
N LYS A 70 12.53 10.78 -3.14
CA LYS A 70 13.77 10.40 -2.45
C LYS A 70 14.44 9.17 -3.06
N LEU A 71 13.93 8.67 -4.18
CA LEU A 71 14.59 7.58 -4.91
C LEU A 71 15.96 8.07 -5.41
N PRO A 72 17.04 7.29 -5.18
CA PRO A 72 18.37 7.59 -5.71
C PRO A 72 18.42 7.40 -7.22
N ASP A 73 19.57 7.69 -7.82
CA ASP A 73 19.81 7.33 -9.22
C ASP A 73 19.72 5.80 -9.37
N MET A 74 18.84 5.36 -10.27
CA MET A 74 18.61 3.92 -10.54
C MET A 74 19.86 3.24 -11.11
N ALA A 75 20.85 4.00 -11.59
CA ALA A 75 22.15 3.47 -11.97
C ALA A 75 22.92 2.85 -10.79
N ASP A 76 22.69 3.31 -9.57
CA ASP A 76 23.36 2.85 -8.34
C ASP A 76 22.58 1.76 -7.60
N VAL A 77 21.32 1.55 -7.98
CA VAL A 77 20.43 0.52 -7.41
C VAL A 77 20.71 -0.81 -8.10
N ASP A 78 20.91 -1.87 -7.32
CA ASP A 78 21.05 -3.24 -7.81
C ASP A 78 19.67 -3.88 -7.98
N GLU A 79 18.84 -3.79 -6.94
CA GLU A 79 17.47 -4.30 -6.95
C GLU A 79 16.54 -3.47 -6.06
N MET A 80 15.27 -3.42 -6.46
CA MET A 80 14.20 -2.83 -5.66
C MET A 80 13.34 -3.93 -5.07
N ARG A 81 13.04 -3.82 -3.79
CA ARG A 81 12.24 -4.79 -3.05
C ARG A 81 11.01 -4.11 -2.45
N GLU A 82 9.86 -4.76 -2.59
CA GLU A 82 8.61 -4.31 -1.99
C GLU A 82 8.32 -5.09 -0.69
N PRO A 83 7.61 -4.48 0.26
CA PRO A 83 7.15 -5.18 1.45
C PRO A 83 6.02 -6.15 1.08
N VAL A 84 6.17 -7.41 1.49
CA VAL A 84 5.17 -8.47 1.36
C VAL A 84 4.53 -8.70 2.73
N VAL A 85 3.21 -8.88 2.73
CA VAL A 85 2.44 -9.25 3.91
C VAL A 85 1.93 -10.68 3.79
N ARG A 86 1.82 -11.34 4.94
CA ARG A 86 1.04 -12.55 5.07
C ARG A 86 -0.37 -12.19 5.52
N ALA A 87 -1.33 -12.42 4.64
CA ALA A 87 -2.74 -12.15 4.85
C ALA A 87 -3.50 -13.44 5.21
N SER A 88 -4.37 -13.35 6.21
CA SER A 88 -5.37 -14.35 6.57
C SER A 88 -6.75 -13.76 6.29
N ILE A 89 -7.49 -14.40 5.38
CA ILE A 89 -8.82 -13.94 4.96
C ILE A 89 -9.84 -15.00 5.34
N LEU A 90 -10.84 -14.63 6.13
CA LEU A 90 -11.95 -15.51 6.47
C LEU A 90 -13.18 -15.08 5.70
N VAL A 91 -13.79 -15.98 4.94
CA VAL A 91 -14.91 -15.67 4.05
C VAL A 91 -15.90 -16.84 3.94
N PRO A 92 -17.21 -16.61 3.80
CA PRO A 92 -18.16 -17.67 3.47
C PRO A 92 -17.82 -18.37 2.13
N GLN A 93 -18.10 -19.66 2.05
CA GLN A 93 -17.81 -20.47 0.86
C GLN A 93 -18.42 -19.90 -0.44
N GLU A 94 -19.58 -19.25 -0.36
CA GLU A 94 -20.25 -18.66 -1.53
C GLU A 94 -19.48 -17.51 -2.20
N TYR A 95 -18.57 -16.82 -1.50
CA TYR A 95 -17.78 -15.70 -2.05
C TYR A 95 -16.31 -16.04 -2.32
N VAL A 96 -15.87 -17.25 -2.01
CA VAL A 96 -14.44 -17.62 -2.04
C VAL A 96 -13.79 -17.39 -3.41
N GLY A 97 -14.50 -17.71 -4.50
CA GLY A 97 -13.99 -17.52 -5.86
C GLY A 97 -13.73 -16.06 -6.21
N ASN A 98 -14.60 -15.14 -5.76
CA ASN A 98 -14.42 -13.71 -5.96
C ASN A 98 -13.19 -13.21 -5.20
N VAL A 99 -13.00 -13.66 -3.97
CA VAL A 99 -11.85 -13.29 -3.13
C VAL A 99 -10.54 -13.79 -3.71
N ILE A 100 -10.49 -15.04 -4.19
CA ILE A 100 -9.30 -15.59 -4.87
C ILE A 100 -8.96 -14.74 -6.10
N THR A 101 -9.96 -14.45 -6.94
CA THR A 101 -9.77 -13.63 -8.14
C THR A 101 -9.20 -12.25 -7.81
N GLU A 102 -9.70 -11.60 -6.75
CA GLU A 102 -9.17 -10.32 -6.30
C GLU A 102 -7.73 -10.45 -5.78
N CYS A 103 -7.40 -11.49 -5.01
CA CYS A 103 -6.02 -11.71 -4.54
C CYS A 103 -5.05 -11.92 -5.71
N GLU A 104 -5.44 -12.70 -6.72
CA GLU A 104 -4.63 -12.93 -7.93
C GLU A 104 -4.41 -11.63 -8.72
N GLN A 105 -5.44 -10.79 -8.88
CA GLN A 105 -5.30 -9.47 -9.52
C GLN A 105 -4.31 -8.56 -8.79
N ARG A 106 -4.16 -8.75 -7.48
CA ARG A 106 -3.22 -8.03 -6.62
C ARG A 106 -1.85 -8.71 -6.50
N ARG A 107 -1.52 -9.61 -7.43
CA ARG A 107 -0.24 -10.36 -7.46
C ARG A 107 -0.07 -11.26 -6.22
N GLY A 108 -1.17 -11.68 -5.63
CA GLY A 108 -1.19 -12.54 -4.46
C GLY A 108 -0.79 -13.98 -4.78
N THR A 109 -0.03 -14.58 -3.88
CA THR A 109 0.32 -16.00 -3.92
C THR A 109 -0.45 -16.74 -2.85
N GLN A 110 -1.31 -17.68 -3.24
CA GLN A 110 -2.04 -18.52 -2.28
C GLN A 110 -1.07 -19.47 -1.59
N LEU A 111 -1.09 -19.47 -0.26
CA LEU A 111 -0.28 -20.38 0.56
C LEU A 111 -1.10 -21.55 1.10
N ASP A 112 -2.33 -21.29 1.53
CA ASP A 112 -3.18 -22.31 2.14
C ASP A 112 -4.68 -21.97 1.98
N MET A 113 -5.52 -22.99 2.04
CA MET A 113 -6.97 -22.89 2.06
C MET A 113 -7.54 -23.96 3.01
N GLN A 114 -8.20 -23.52 4.08
CA GLN A 114 -8.78 -24.40 5.08
C GLN A 114 -10.29 -24.22 5.17
N PHE A 115 -11.01 -25.33 5.26
CA PHE A 115 -12.46 -25.34 5.47
C PHE A 115 -12.77 -25.35 6.97
N LEU A 116 -13.44 -24.30 7.44
CA LEU A 116 -13.86 -24.09 8.82
C LEU A 116 -15.38 -24.12 8.91
N GLY A 117 -15.96 -25.32 8.76
CA GLY A 117 -17.42 -25.50 8.71
C GLY A 117 -18.01 -24.79 7.49
N ASN A 118 -18.71 -23.67 7.73
CA ASN A 118 -19.36 -22.87 6.68
C ASN A 118 -18.48 -21.72 6.14
N GLN A 119 -17.29 -21.53 6.72
CA GLN A 119 -16.33 -20.53 6.29
C GLN A 119 -15.09 -21.18 5.70
N ILE A 120 -14.38 -20.41 4.88
CA ILE A 120 -13.08 -20.77 4.32
C ILE A 120 -12.09 -19.74 4.82
N GLN A 121 -10.97 -20.23 5.37
CA GLN A 121 -9.81 -19.41 5.69
C GLN A 121 -8.79 -19.55 4.56
N LEU A 122 -8.42 -18.43 3.95
CA LEU A 122 -7.39 -18.33 2.93
C LEU A 122 -6.14 -17.70 3.55
N ALA A 123 -4.97 -18.30 3.31
CA ALA A 123 -3.69 -17.68 3.61
C ALA A 123 -3.03 -17.26 2.29
N TYR A 124 -2.63 -15.99 2.19
CA TYR A 124 -1.99 -15.41 1.01
C TYR A 124 -0.74 -14.62 1.40
N GLU A 125 0.23 -14.60 0.51
CA GLU A 125 1.24 -13.55 0.47
C GLU A 125 0.82 -12.50 -0.56
N LEU A 126 0.81 -11.24 -0.14
CA LEU A 126 0.39 -10.11 -0.96
C LEU A 126 1.40 -8.96 -0.84
N PRO A 127 1.68 -8.21 -1.92
CA PRO A 127 2.38 -6.93 -1.82
C PRO A 127 1.61 -5.97 -0.91
N MET A 128 2.27 -5.39 0.09
CA MET A 128 1.62 -4.46 1.02
C MET A 128 1.06 -3.23 0.29
N SER A 129 1.74 -2.79 -0.78
CA SER A 129 1.32 -1.67 -1.64
C SER A 129 -0.07 -1.90 -2.24
N GLU A 130 -0.40 -3.13 -2.59
CA GLU A 130 -1.71 -3.51 -3.13
C GLU A 130 -2.78 -3.60 -2.02
N VAL A 131 -2.39 -3.97 -0.80
CA VAL A 131 -3.29 -4.09 0.36
C VAL A 131 -3.71 -2.71 0.89
N VAL A 132 -2.79 -1.75 1.02
CA VAL A 132 -3.07 -0.44 1.64
C VAL A 132 -3.87 0.52 0.76
N MET A 133 -3.99 0.26 -0.55
CA MET A 133 -4.69 1.17 -1.47
C MET A 133 -6.21 1.07 -1.36
N ASP A 134 -6.80 -0.06 -1.77
CA ASP A 134 -8.26 -0.24 -1.82
C ASP A 134 -8.71 -1.69 -1.62
N PHE A 135 -7.79 -2.59 -1.24
CA PHE A 135 -8.07 -4.02 -1.14
C PHE A 135 -9.14 -4.32 -0.09
N PHE A 136 -9.10 -3.69 1.07
CA PHE A 136 -10.08 -3.91 2.14
C PHE A 136 -11.51 -3.55 1.71
N ASP A 137 -11.68 -2.40 1.05
CA ASP A 137 -12.98 -1.96 0.54
C ASP A 137 -13.49 -2.88 -0.55
N ARG A 138 -12.59 -3.33 -1.43
CA ARG A 138 -12.91 -4.26 -2.50
C ARG A 138 -13.33 -5.62 -1.95
N LEU A 139 -12.60 -6.13 -0.96
CA LEU A 139 -12.90 -7.36 -0.25
C LEU A 139 -14.29 -7.30 0.41
N LYS A 140 -14.64 -6.19 1.07
CA LYS A 140 -15.99 -5.98 1.59
C LYS A 140 -17.03 -5.94 0.49
N SER A 141 -16.79 -5.24 -0.61
CA SER A 141 -17.74 -5.14 -1.72
C SER A 141 -18.07 -6.51 -2.33
N ILE A 142 -17.05 -7.29 -2.70
CA ILE A 142 -17.22 -8.58 -3.38
C ILE A 142 -17.74 -9.70 -2.48
N SER A 143 -17.66 -9.51 -1.16
CA SER A 143 -18.16 -10.44 -0.13
C SER A 143 -19.41 -9.94 0.59
N LYS A 144 -20.01 -8.82 0.17
CA LYS A 144 -21.12 -8.14 0.87
C LYS A 144 -20.82 -7.84 2.36
N GLY A 145 -19.55 -7.61 2.68
CA GLY A 145 -19.06 -7.31 4.02
C GLY A 145 -18.80 -8.52 4.90
N TYR A 146 -18.97 -9.75 4.39
CA TYR A 146 -18.76 -10.97 5.18
C TYR A 146 -17.29 -11.38 5.31
N ALA A 147 -16.41 -10.92 4.42
CA ALA A 147 -15.00 -11.24 4.50
C ALA A 147 -14.29 -10.38 5.56
N SER A 148 -13.46 -11.02 6.38
CA SER A 148 -12.50 -10.34 7.25
C SER A 148 -11.07 -10.53 6.72
N LEU A 149 -10.21 -9.57 7.05
CA LEU A 149 -8.81 -9.58 6.65
C LEU A 149 -7.95 -9.24 7.87
N GLU A 150 -6.98 -10.09 8.13
CA GLU A 150 -5.85 -9.81 9.01
C GLU A 150 -4.57 -9.95 8.19
N TYR A 151 -3.60 -9.06 8.37
CA TYR A 151 -2.32 -9.20 7.71
C TYR A 151 -1.18 -8.70 8.60
N ASN A 152 0.01 -9.26 8.39
CA ASN A 152 1.24 -8.84 9.04
C ASN A 152 2.35 -8.76 8.01
N PHE A 153 3.30 -7.85 8.21
CA PHE A 153 4.53 -7.82 7.42
C PHE A 153 5.27 -9.15 7.55
N GLU A 154 5.68 -9.71 6.41
CA GLU A 154 6.41 -10.98 6.34
C GLU A 154 7.89 -10.73 5.98
N ARG A 155 8.14 -10.02 4.88
CA ARG A 155 9.49 -9.77 4.34
C ARG A 155 9.51 -8.65 3.31
N PHE A 156 10.72 -8.23 2.91
CA PHE A 156 10.95 -7.56 1.64
C PHE A 156 11.26 -8.59 0.56
N GLU A 157 10.73 -8.39 -0.64
CA GLU A 157 10.93 -9.27 -1.80
C GLU A 157 11.22 -8.46 -3.06
N GLU A 158 12.16 -8.94 -3.88
CA GLU A 158 12.51 -8.33 -5.16
C GLU A 158 11.27 -8.21 -6.06
N ALA A 159 11.03 -7.00 -6.59
CA ALA A 159 9.91 -6.73 -7.47
C ALA A 159 10.30 -5.80 -8.62
N LYS A 160 9.61 -5.95 -9.76
CA LYS A 160 9.83 -5.10 -10.95
C LYS A 160 9.14 -3.75 -10.77
N LEU A 161 9.69 -2.92 -9.89
CA LEU A 161 9.13 -1.62 -9.54
C LEU A 161 9.61 -0.53 -10.49
N VAL A 162 8.75 0.45 -10.73
CA VAL A 162 9.05 1.65 -11.51
C VAL A 162 8.49 2.88 -10.82
N ARG A 163 9.18 4.01 -10.96
CA ARG A 163 8.65 5.32 -10.61
C ARG A 163 7.75 5.83 -11.75
N LEU A 164 6.49 6.09 -11.44
CA LEU A 164 5.53 6.71 -12.34
C LEU A 164 5.45 8.21 -12.00
N ASP A 165 5.95 9.05 -12.90
CA ASP A 165 5.86 10.51 -12.81
C ASP A 165 4.62 11.02 -13.55
N VAL A 166 3.92 12.01 -12.97
CA VAL A 166 2.83 12.74 -13.62
C VAL A 166 3.32 14.14 -13.99
N LEU A 167 3.07 14.55 -15.25
CA LEU A 167 3.42 15.88 -15.74
C LEU A 167 2.15 16.69 -15.96
N ILE A 168 2.10 17.90 -15.39
CA ILE A 168 1.04 18.88 -15.63
C ILE A 168 1.66 20.07 -16.34
N ASN A 169 1.17 20.40 -17.54
CA ASN A 169 1.73 21.45 -18.41
C ASN A 169 3.24 21.27 -18.73
N GLY A 170 3.74 20.03 -18.68
CA GLY A 170 5.16 19.71 -18.91
C GLY A 170 6.02 19.73 -17.64
N ASP A 171 5.50 20.22 -16.52
CA ASP A 171 6.19 20.24 -15.23
C ASP A 171 5.88 18.97 -14.44
N LYS A 172 6.91 18.36 -13.85
CA LYS A 172 6.74 17.19 -12.98
C LYS A 172 6.05 17.61 -11.68
N VAL A 173 5.04 16.84 -11.29
CA VAL A 173 4.33 17.03 -10.03
C VAL A 173 4.73 15.90 -9.08
N ASP A 174 5.75 16.16 -8.27
CA ASP A 174 6.31 15.19 -7.32
C ASP A 174 5.27 14.63 -6.33
N ALA A 175 4.31 15.46 -5.93
CA ALA A 175 3.21 15.03 -5.05
C ALA A 175 2.29 13.95 -5.66
N LEU A 176 2.33 13.76 -6.98
CA LEU A 176 1.58 12.72 -7.70
C LEU A 176 2.46 11.54 -8.13
N ALA A 177 3.77 11.61 -7.89
CA ALA A 177 4.66 10.51 -8.21
C ALA A 177 4.35 9.30 -7.34
N VAL A 178 4.41 8.09 -7.92
CA VAL A 178 4.18 6.84 -7.20
C VAL A 178 5.17 5.78 -7.62
N ILE A 179 5.55 4.89 -6.69
CA ILE A 179 6.28 3.66 -6.99
C ILE A 179 5.24 2.56 -7.19
N ILE A 180 5.29 1.87 -8.32
CA ILE A 180 4.32 0.83 -8.68
C ILE A 180 5.02 -0.33 -9.41
N HIS A 181 4.41 -1.51 -9.36
CA HIS A 181 4.82 -2.63 -10.21
C HIS A 181 4.65 -2.29 -11.69
N ARG A 182 5.66 -2.65 -12.50
CA ARG A 182 5.75 -2.31 -13.94
C ARG A 182 4.51 -2.73 -14.73
N ASP A 183 3.96 -3.90 -14.43
CA ASP A 183 2.79 -4.43 -15.14
C ASP A 183 1.52 -3.60 -14.89
N HIS A 184 1.44 -2.90 -13.76
CA HIS A 184 0.30 -2.05 -13.39
C HIS A 184 0.50 -0.58 -13.79
N ALA A 185 1.73 -0.18 -14.16
CA ALA A 185 2.09 1.22 -14.40
C ALA A 185 1.22 1.88 -15.50
N HIS A 186 0.95 1.18 -16.59
CA HIS A 186 0.17 1.74 -17.71
C HIS A 186 -1.30 1.95 -17.34
N GLN A 187 -1.93 0.97 -16.70
CA GLN A 187 -3.32 1.07 -16.25
C GLN A 187 -3.48 2.17 -15.20
N ARG A 188 -2.57 2.24 -14.22
CA ARG A 188 -2.63 3.24 -13.16
C ARG A 188 -2.36 4.64 -13.70
N GLY A 189 -1.38 4.81 -14.58
CA GLY A 189 -1.09 6.10 -15.22
C GLY A 189 -2.30 6.66 -15.97
N ARG A 190 -3.04 5.80 -16.69
CA ARG A 190 -4.28 6.22 -17.35
C ARG A 190 -5.35 6.70 -16.37
N LEU A 191 -5.57 5.95 -15.28
CA LEU A 191 -6.54 6.33 -14.24
C LEU A 191 -6.18 7.64 -13.53
N LEU A 192 -4.88 7.94 -13.36
CA LEU A 192 -4.40 9.18 -12.76
C LEU A 192 -4.63 10.39 -13.65
N VAL A 193 -4.55 10.24 -14.97
CA VAL A 193 -4.74 11.34 -15.94
C VAL A 193 -6.20 11.53 -16.35
N GLU A 194 -7.05 10.52 -16.20
CA GLU A 194 -8.51 10.64 -16.42
C GLU A 194 -9.24 11.35 -15.26
N LYS A 195 -8.60 11.48 -14.09
CA LYS A 195 -9.10 12.23 -12.92
C LYS A 195 -8.65 13.68 -12.94
#